data_AF-A0A132BTU2-F1
#
_entry.id   AF-A0A132BTU2-F1
#
_cell.length_a   1.000
_cell.length_b   1.000
_cell.length_c   1.000
_cell.angle_alpha   90.00
_cell.angle_beta   90.00
_cell.angle_gamma   90.00
#
_symmetry.space_group_name_H-M   'P 1'
#
loop_
_entity.id
_entity.type
_entity.pdbx_description
1 polymer ?
#
loop_
_entity_poly.entity_id
_entity_poly.type
_entity_poly.pdbx_seq_one_letter_code
_entity_poly.pdbx_strand_id
1 'polypeptide(L)'
;MTLNDILQELTPVLLSGLSLLLSALIATAAQTAKQRWGLDIEARHREALHAALISGVKAAIERGPEEAAEVLIREAVDHAKASVPDAIQRLAPGEHVLDTLARSKLAGVVARYAE
;
A
#
# COMPACT_ATOMS: atom_id res chain seq x y z
N MET A 1 -15.92 28.49 -53.85
CA MET A 1 -15.51 28.01 -52.52
C MET A 1 -14.00 27.96 -52.50
N THR A 2 -13.39 28.88 -51.77
CA THR A 2 -11.93 28.96 -51.66
C THR A 2 -11.44 28.05 -50.53
N LEU A 3 -10.16 27.69 -50.51
CA LEU A 3 -9.57 26.90 -49.43
C LEU A 3 -9.76 27.55 -48.05
N ASN A 4 -9.79 28.88 -48.00
CA ASN A 4 -10.03 29.63 -46.78
C ASN A 4 -11.46 29.42 -46.24
N ASP A 5 -12.47 29.34 -47.12
CA ASP A 5 -13.86 29.10 -46.72
C ASP A 5 -14.02 27.70 -46.10
N ILE A 6 -13.37 26.69 -46.69
CA ILE A 6 -13.34 25.31 -46.16
C ILE A 6 -12.70 25.27 -44.77
N LEU A 7 -11.59 25.98 -44.58
CA LEU A 7 -10.91 26.02 -43.29
C LEU A 7 -11.76 26.72 -42.23
N GLN A 8 -12.46 27.80 -42.56
CA GLN A 8 -13.34 28.49 -41.62
C GLN A 8 -14.53 27.63 -41.20
N GLU A 9 -15.13 26.87 -42.12
CA GLU A 9 -16.20 25.92 -41.81
C GLU A 9 -15.73 24.74 -40.94
N LEU A 10 -14.49 24.28 -41.12
CA LEU A 10 -13.92 23.16 -40.36
C LEU A 10 -13.33 23.58 -39.00
N THR A 11 -12.98 24.85 -38.82
CA THR A 11 -12.40 25.39 -37.58
C THR A 11 -13.17 25.00 -36.30
N PRO A 12 -14.51 25.15 -36.22
CA PRO A 12 -15.25 24.75 -35.01
C PRO A 12 -15.18 23.25 -34.73
N VAL A 13 -15.16 22.40 -35.77
CA VAL A 13 -15.04 20.94 -35.63
C VAL A 13 -13.63 20.57 -35.16
N LEU A 14 -12.59 21.23 -35.69
CA LEU A 14 -11.21 21.03 -35.27
C LEU A 14 -10.99 21.44 -33.81
N LEU A 15 -11.51 22.59 -33.40
CA LEU A 15 -11.43 23.05 -32.00
C LEU A 15 -12.18 22.12 -31.05
N SER A 16 -13.36 21.66 -31.46
CA SER A 16 -14.15 20.70 -30.67
C SER A 16 -13.43 19.35 -30.55
N GLY A 17 -12.87 18.85 -31.66
CA GLY A 17 -12.08 17.62 -31.70
C GLY A 17 -10.82 17.72 -30.83
N LEU A 18 -10.10 18.84 -30.88
CA LEU A 18 -8.95 19.10 -30.02
C LEU A 18 -9.35 19.14 -28.54
N SER A 19 -10.47 19.78 -28.22
CA SER A 19 -10.98 19.87 -26.85
C SER A 19 -11.37 18.49 -26.30
N LEU A 20 -12.03 17.67 -27.12
CA LEU A 20 -12.37 16.29 -26.77
C LEU A 20 -11.13 15.43 -26.58
N LEU A 21 -10.15 15.55 -27.48
CA LEU A 21 -8.88 14.83 -27.39
C LEU A 21 -8.12 15.21 -26.11
N LEU A 22 -8.01 16.50 -25.81
CA LEU A 22 -7.36 16.98 -24.59
C LEU A 22 -8.08 16.48 -23.34
N SER A 23 -9.42 16.52 -23.34
CA SER A 23 -10.23 16.01 -22.23
C SER A 23 -10.01 14.51 -22.01
N ALA A 24 -9.96 13.72 -23.08
CA ALA A 24 -9.67 12.29 -23.01
C ALA A 24 -8.27 12.01 -22.45
N LEU A 25 -7.26 12.80 -22.87
CA LEU A 25 -5.90 12.69 -22.34
C LEU A 25 -5.84 13.02 -20.84
N ILE A 26 -6.51 14.10 -20.40
CA ILE A 26 -6.56 14.46 -18.97
C ILE A 26 -7.28 13.37 -18.17
N ALA A 27 -8.40 12.85 -18.66
CA ALA A 27 -9.16 11.81 -17.97
C ALA A 27 -8.34 10.53 -17.77
N THR A 28 -7.63 10.09 -18.82
CA THR A 28 -6.78 8.89 -18.76
C THR A 28 -5.57 9.10 -17.85
N ALA A 29 -4.92 10.26 -17.92
CA ALA A 29 -3.82 10.62 -17.03
C ALA A 29 -4.27 10.65 -15.56
N ALA A 30 -5.39 11.31 -15.27
CA ALA A 30 -5.96 11.39 -13.93
C ALA A 30 -6.32 10.00 -13.38
N GLN A 31 -6.91 9.14 -14.20
CA GLN A 31 -7.27 7.78 -13.80
C GLN A 31 -6.03 6.93 -13.49
N THR A 32 -5.01 7.01 -14.33
CA THR A 32 -3.74 6.28 -14.14
C THR A 32 -3.04 6.74 -12.87
N ALA A 33 -3.01 8.05 -12.61
CA ALA A 33 -2.39 8.62 -11.43
C ALA A 33 -3.12 8.18 -10.15
N LYS A 34 -4.45 8.24 -10.13
CA LYS A 34 -5.28 7.75 -9.01
C LYS A 34 -5.03 6.28 -8.70
N GLN A 35 -4.97 5.43 -9.72
CA GLN A 35 -4.69 4.00 -9.53
C GLN A 35 -3.29 3.79 -8.94
N ARG A 36 -2.28 4.45 -9.51
CA ARG A 36 -0.89 4.30 -9.05
C ARG A 36 -0.69 4.80 -7.61
N TRP A 37 -1.28 5.94 -7.26
CA TRP A 37 -1.22 6.44 -5.88
C TRP A 37 -1.98 5.53 -4.91
N GLY A 38 -3.13 4.98 -5.30
CA GLY A 38 -3.85 4.01 -4.47
C GLY A 38 -3.02 2.76 -4.16
N LEU A 39 -2.33 2.22 -5.16
CA LEU A 39 -1.44 1.06 -5.00
C LEU A 39 -0.24 1.36 -4.09
N ASP A 40 0.35 2.55 -4.23
CA ASP A 40 1.50 2.96 -3.41
C ASP A 40 1.13 3.15 -1.94
N ILE A 41 -0.04 3.75 -1.66
CA ILE A 41 -0.56 3.89 -0.29
C ILE A 41 -0.77 2.50 0.34
N GLU A 42 -1.35 1.56 -0.39
CA GLU A 42 -1.56 0.21 0.12
C GLU A 42 -0.24 -0.55 0.34
N ALA A 43 0.75 -0.36 -0.55
CA ALA A 43 2.09 -0.90 -0.36
C ALA A 43 2.75 -0.36 0.92
N ARG A 44 2.64 0.96 1.16
CA ARG A 44 3.16 1.60 2.38
C ARG A 44 2.50 1.06 3.64
N HIS A 45 1.19 0.80 3.64
CA HIS A 45 0.52 0.17 4.79
C HIS A 45 1.00 -1.26 5.03
N ARG A 46 1.20 -2.06 3.96
CA ARG A 46 1.76 -3.42 4.09
C ARG A 46 3.17 -3.39 4.66
N GLU A 47 4.01 -2.49 4.17
CA GLU A 47 5.36 -2.29 4.68
C GLU A 47 5.36 -1.89 6.16
N ALA A 48 4.53 -0.91 6.54
CA ALA A 48 4.39 -0.47 7.92
C ALA A 48 3.96 -1.62 8.86
N LEU A 49 2.98 -2.43 8.44
CA LEU A 49 2.55 -3.61 9.19
C LEU A 49 3.68 -4.63 9.36
N HIS A 50 4.39 -4.97 8.27
CA HIS A 50 5.51 -5.92 8.36
C HIS A 50 6.67 -5.40 9.22
N ALA A 51 6.98 -4.11 9.13
CA ALA A 51 8.01 -3.47 9.95
C ALA A 51 7.61 -3.50 11.44
N ALA A 52 6.37 -3.13 11.76
CA ALA A 52 5.86 -3.14 13.13
C ALA A 52 5.85 -4.55 13.74
N LEU A 53 5.49 -5.58 12.97
CA LEU A 53 5.57 -6.97 13.42
C LEU A 53 7.01 -7.41 13.74
N ILE A 54 7.99 -7.03 12.91
CA ILE A 54 9.39 -7.33 13.18
C ILE A 54 9.87 -6.61 14.45
N SER A 55 9.54 -5.33 14.61
CA SER A 55 9.90 -4.56 15.80
C SER A 55 9.23 -5.14 17.05
N GLY A 56 7.95 -5.52 16.96
CA GLY A 56 7.21 -6.18 18.04
C GLY A 56 7.82 -7.51 18.45
N VAL A 57 8.21 -8.35 17.48
CA VAL A 57 8.94 -9.61 17.75
C VAL A 57 10.23 -9.34 18.51
N LYS A 58 11.05 -8.38 18.06
CA LYS A 58 12.31 -8.04 18.74
C LYS A 58 12.08 -7.56 20.16
N ALA A 59 11.13 -6.64 20.34
CA ALA A 59 10.78 -6.10 21.65
C ALA A 59 10.19 -7.17 22.61
N ALA A 60 9.47 -8.17 22.07
CA ALA A 60 8.97 -9.29 22.85
C ALA A 60 10.12 -10.20 23.33
N ILE A 61 11.04 -10.56 22.43
CA ILE A 61 12.23 -11.36 22.77
C ILE A 61 13.10 -10.63 23.80
N GLU A 62 13.33 -9.32 23.62
CA GLU A 62 14.13 -8.52 24.56
C GLU A 62 13.51 -8.48 25.96
N ARG A 63 12.17 -8.48 26.08
CA ARG A 63 11.47 -8.49 27.38
C ARG A 63 11.42 -9.88 28.01
N GLY A 64 11.31 -10.94 27.21
CA GLY A 64 11.12 -12.30 27.70
C GLY A 64 11.73 -13.33 26.75
N PRO A 65 13.05 -13.51 26.73
CA PRO A 65 13.72 -14.38 25.75
C PRO A 65 13.40 -15.87 25.94
N GLU A 66 12.97 -16.27 27.14
CA GLU A 66 12.59 -17.64 27.49
C GLU A 66 11.08 -17.90 27.37
N GLU A 67 10.30 -16.88 27.00
CA GLU A 67 8.85 -17.01 26.88
C GLU A 67 8.47 -17.96 25.73
N ALA A 68 7.30 -18.60 25.89
CA ALA A 68 6.76 -19.45 24.85
C ALA A 68 6.52 -18.65 23.56
N ALA A 69 6.78 -19.27 22.41
CA ALA A 69 6.63 -18.62 21.10
C ALA A 69 5.24 -17.97 20.90
N GLU A 70 4.18 -18.60 21.42
CA GLU A 70 2.82 -18.04 21.36
C GLU A 70 2.64 -16.73 22.14
N VAL A 71 3.37 -16.57 23.25
CA VAL A 71 3.39 -15.32 24.02
C VAL A 71 4.07 -14.23 23.20
N LEU A 72 5.26 -14.53 22.66
CA LEU A 72 6.02 -13.60 21.81
C LEU A 72 5.23 -13.16 20.55
N ILE A 73 4.52 -14.10 19.93
CA ILE A 73 3.66 -13.84 18.78
C ILE A 73 2.52 -12.89 19.15
N ARG A 74 1.81 -13.17 20.25
CA ARG A 74 0.72 -12.31 20.72
C ARG A 74 1.21 -10.90 21.01
N GLU A 75 2.31 -10.76 21.72
CA GLU A 75 2.89 -9.46 22.03
C GLU A 75 3.35 -8.70 20.78
N ALA A 76 3.90 -9.40 19.78
CA ALA A 76 4.24 -8.78 18.50
C ALA A 76 3.01 -8.28 17.74
N VAL A 77 1.90 -9.04 17.76
CA VAL A 77 0.62 -8.63 17.18
C VAL A 77 0.06 -7.41 17.91
N ASP A 78 0.05 -7.42 19.24
CA ASP A 78 -0.44 -6.29 20.05
C ASP A 78 0.40 -5.04 19.82
N HIS A 79 1.72 -5.19 19.74
CA HIS A 79 2.63 -4.11 19.38
C HIS A 79 2.32 -3.53 17.99
N ALA A 80 2.08 -4.38 16.99
CA ALA A 80 1.75 -3.93 15.65
C ALA A 80 0.39 -3.19 15.61
N LYS A 81 -0.61 -3.70 16.33
CA LYS A 81 -1.92 -3.03 16.46
C LYS A 81 -1.82 -1.65 17.09
N ALA A 82 -0.97 -1.51 18.11
CA ALA A 82 -0.73 -0.22 18.77
C ALA A 82 0.11 0.74 17.92
N SER A 83 1.09 0.22 17.18
CA SER A 83 2.09 1.05 16.49
C SER A 83 1.64 1.54 15.12
N VAL A 84 0.82 0.76 14.41
CA VAL A 84 0.34 1.09 13.05
C VAL A 84 -1.18 0.94 12.91
N PRO A 85 -1.98 1.65 13.73
CA PRO A 85 -3.44 1.52 13.73
C PRO A 85 -4.06 1.83 12.37
N ASP A 86 -3.51 2.78 11.62
CA ASP A 86 -4.00 3.13 10.28
C ASP A 86 -3.77 2.00 9.27
N ALA A 87 -2.64 1.30 9.35
CA ALA A 87 -2.37 0.15 8.48
C ALA A 87 -3.31 -1.02 8.81
N ILE A 88 -3.59 -1.26 10.09
CA ILE A 88 -4.56 -2.29 10.52
C ILE A 88 -5.97 -1.95 10.00
N GLN A 89 -6.41 -0.70 10.15
CA GLN A 89 -7.72 -0.28 9.65
C GLN A 89 -7.83 -0.38 8.13
N ARG A 90 -6.79 0.05 7.40
CA ARG A 90 -6.81 0.09 5.94
C ARG A 90 -6.69 -1.29 5.29
N LEU A 91 -5.89 -2.18 5.86
CA LEU A 91 -5.68 -3.54 5.35
C LEU A 91 -6.71 -4.54 5.89
N ALA A 92 -7.30 -4.25 7.06
CA ALA A 92 -8.26 -5.10 7.77
C ALA A 92 -7.86 -6.60 7.81
N PRO A 93 -6.62 -6.94 8.22
CA PRO A 93 -6.19 -8.33 8.27
C PRO A 93 -6.96 -9.09 9.34
N GLY A 94 -7.37 -10.33 9.03
CA GLY A 94 -7.95 -11.21 10.05
C GLY A 94 -6.92 -11.60 11.13
N GLU A 95 -7.40 -11.90 12.34
CA GLU A 95 -6.52 -12.27 13.47
C GLU A 95 -5.58 -13.44 13.15
N HIS A 96 -6.06 -14.47 12.45
CA HIS A 96 -5.23 -15.60 12.03
C HIS A 96 -4.12 -15.20 11.04
N VAL A 97 -4.35 -14.18 10.21
CA VAL A 97 -3.33 -13.64 9.30
C VAL A 97 -2.24 -12.93 10.10
N LEU A 98 -2.63 -12.11 11.08
CA LEU A 98 -1.67 -11.44 11.96
C LEU A 98 -0.81 -12.45 12.73
N ASP A 99 -1.42 -13.50 13.29
CA ASP A 99 -0.70 -14.59 13.97
C ASP A 99 0.31 -15.26 13.04
N THR A 100 -0.14 -15.63 11.84
CA THR A 100 0.70 -16.29 10.83
C THR A 100 1.90 -15.41 10.42
N LEU A 101 1.65 -14.12 10.21
CA LEU A 101 2.71 -13.17 9.87
C LEU A 101 3.69 -12.99 11.02
N ALA A 102 3.20 -12.82 12.25
CA ALA A 102 4.02 -12.69 13.45
C ALA A 102 4.89 -13.95 13.67
N ARG A 103 4.31 -15.15 13.54
CA ARG A 103 5.03 -16.43 13.60
C ARG A 103 6.15 -16.51 12.57
N SER A 104 5.88 -16.12 11.32
CA SER A 104 6.89 -16.06 10.26
C SER A 104 8.02 -15.07 10.60
N LYS A 105 7.69 -13.89 11.15
CA LYS A 105 8.71 -12.91 11.57
C LYS A 105 9.54 -13.42 12.73
N LEU A 106 8.92 -14.06 13.73
CA LEU A 106 9.63 -14.67 14.86
C LEU A 106 10.63 -15.72 14.38
N ALA A 107 10.20 -16.67 13.55
CA ALA A 107 11.09 -17.68 12.98
C ALA A 107 12.27 -17.05 12.22
N GLY A 108 12.01 -16.04 11.40
CA GLY A 108 13.06 -15.35 10.63
C GLY A 108 14.00 -14.46 11.45
N VAL A 109 13.60 -14.06 12.67
CA VAL A 109 14.48 -13.37 13.61
C VAL A 109 15.34 -14.38 14.37
N VAL A 110 14.74 -15.45 14.89
CA VAL A 110 15.46 -16.52 15.61
C VAL A 110 16.50 -17.19 14.71
N ALA A 111 16.17 -17.48 13.46
CA ALA A 111 17.11 -18.06 12.50
C ALA A 111 18.38 -17.22 12.30
N ARG A 112 18.26 -15.88 12.34
CA ARG A 112 19.42 -14.97 12.21
C ARG A 112 20.37 -14.96 13.41
N TYR A 113 19.93 -15.46 14.57
CA TYR A 113 20.79 -15.60 15.75
C TYR A 113 21.42 -17.00 15.84
N ALA A 114 21.00 -17.93 15.00
CA ALA A 114 21.54 -19.30 14.95
C ALA A 114 22.71 -19.44 13.95
N GLU A 115 22.97 -18.41 13.13
CA GLU A 115 24.14 -18.28 12.25
C GLU A 115 25.31 -17.59 12.98
#